data_AF-A0A521X6C0-F1
#
_entry.id   AF-A0A521X6C0-F1
#
_cell.length_a   1.000
_cell.length_b   1.000
_cell.length_c   1.000
_cell.angle_alpha   90.00
_cell.angle_beta   90.00
_cell.angle_gamma   90.00
#
_symmetry.space_group_name_H-M   'P 1'
#
loop_
_entity.id
_entity.type
_entity.pdbx_description
1 polymer ?
#
loop_
_entity_poly.entity_id
_entity_poly.type
_entity_poly.pdbx_seq_one_letter_code
_entity_poly.pdbx_strand_id
1 'polypeptide(L)' 'MYAVEFETHIDNGIVHIPARYKELQNSNKAKIIVMVDEIGDKKDELAFDRFLKQSKKVENLTVFSRDELHDR' A
#
# COMPACT_ATOMS: atom_id res chain seq x y z
N MET A 1 -13.88 -8.80 18.88
CA MET A 1 -12.92 -7.77 18.44
C MET A 1 -13.52 -6.41 18.77
N TYR A 2 -12.77 -5.51 19.38
CA TYR A 2 -13.18 -4.14 19.66
C TYR A 2 -12.22 -3.17 18.94
N ALA A 3 -12.70 -1.97 18.61
CA ALA A 3 -11.91 -0.93 17.98
C ALA A 3 -11.68 0.21 18.96
N VAL A 4 -10.51 0.84 18.88
CA VAL A 4 -10.16 2.03 19.64
C VAL A 4 -9.71 3.08 18.65
N GLU A 5 -10.32 4.25 18.72
CA GLU A 5 -9.94 5.40 17.92
C GLU A 5 -9.09 6.35 18.77
N PHE A 6 -7.97 6.78 18.21
CA PHE A 6 -7.12 7.79 18.81
C PHE A 6 -6.31 8.50 17.72
N GLU A 7 -5.97 9.74 18.00
CA GLU A 7 -5.05 10.54 17.18
C GLU A 7 -3.63 10.40 17.73
N THR A 8 -2.66 10.24 16.82
CA THR A 8 -1.24 10.16 17.17
C THR A 8 -0.40 10.55 15.97
N HIS A 9 0.90 10.76 16.20
CA HIS A 9 1.86 10.97 15.13
C HIS A 9 2.34 9.62 14.58
N ILE A 10 2.66 9.62 13.27
CA ILE A 10 3.34 8.50 12.62
C ILE A 10 4.77 8.95 12.34
N ASP A 11 5.70 8.49 13.17
CA ASP A 11 7.11 8.87 13.09
C ASP A 11 7.91 7.74 12.43
N ASN A 12 8.50 8.01 11.26
CA ASN A 12 9.28 7.03 10.48
C ASN A 12 8.52 5.72 10.21
N GLY A 13 7.20 5.80 9.97
CA GLY A 13 6.35 4.64 9.74
C GLY A 13 5.97 3.86 11.00
N ILE A 14 6.33 4.35 12.19
CA ILE A 14 5.96 3.75 13.47
C ILE A 14 4.75 4.51 14.04
N VAL A 15 3.66 3.78 14.29
CA VAL A 15 2.49 4.31 14.99
C VAL A 15 2.69 4.15 16.48
N HIS A 16 2.76 5.26 17.22
CA HIS A 16 2.91 5.23 18.66
C HIS A 16 1.54 5.09 19.35
N ILE A 17 1.27 3.92 19.95
CA ILE A 17 0.05 3.68 20.75
C ILE A 17 0.17 4.45 22.08
N PRO A 18 -0.72 5.42 22.37
CA PRO A 18 -0.67 6.19 23.61
C PRO A 18 -0.68 5.30 24.86
N ALA A 19 0.03 5.72 25.91
CA ALA A 19 0.20 4.94 27.15
C ALA A 19 -1.12 4.59 27.87
N ARG A 20 -2.19 5.37 27.64
CA ARG A 20 -3.53 5.07 28.15
C ARG A 20 -4.12 3.76 27.60
N TYR A 21 -3.57 3.23 26.52
CA TYR A 21 -3.96 1.95 25.93
C TYR A 21 -2.88 0.88 26.11
N LYS A 22 -2.25 0.80 27.29
CA LYS A 22 -1.24 -0.23 27.63
C LYS A 22 -1.67 -1.65 27.28
N GLU A 23 -2.95 -1.95 27.43
CA GLU A 23 -3.50 -3.28 27.11
C GLU A 23 -3.38 -3.62 25.61
N LEU A 24 -3.49 -2.63 24.70
CA LEU A 24 -3.30 -2.82 23.27
C LEU A 24 -1.84 -3.10 22.89
N GLN A 25 -0.89 -2.53 23.63
CA GLN A 25 0.54 -2.72 23.39
C GLN A 25 0.98 -4.18 23.60
N ASN A 26 0.26 -4.92 24.45
CA ASN A 26 0.53 -6.32 24.75
C ASN A 26 -0.27 -7.30 23.86
N SER A 27 -1.01 -6.80 22.86
CA SER A 27 -1.79 -7.65 21.98
C SER A 27 -0.92 -8.24 20.87
N ASN A 28 -0.88 -9.57 20.78
CA ASN A 28 -0.08 -10.28 19.76
C ASN A 28 -0.67 -10.19 18.34
N LYS A 29 -1.94 -9.76 18.19
CA LYS A 29 -2.61 -9.65 16.89
C LYS A 29 -3.59 -8.49 16.90
N ALA A 30 -3.36 -7.51 16.03
CA ALA A 30 -4.22 -6.35 15.85
C ALA A 30 -4.49 -6.11 14.36
N LYS A 31 -5.65 -5.51 14.06
CA LYS A 31 -5.97 -4.94 12.75
C LYS A 31 -5.97 -3.42 12.92
N ILE A 32 -5.13 -2.72 12.17
CA ILE A 32 -4.99 -1.27 12.26
C ILE A 32 -5.63 -0.64 11.02
N ILE A 33 -6.45 0.37 11.23
CA ILE A 33 -7.00 1.23 10.17
C ILE A 33 -6.38 2.61 10.41
N VAL A 34 -5.74 3.18 9.40
CA VAL A 34 -5.08 4.48 9.48
C VAL A 34 -5.87 5.47 8.64
N MET A 35 -6.30 6.56 9.28
CA MET A 35 -6.89 7.72 8.63
C MET A 35 -5.89 8.87 8.81
N VAL A 36 -5.57 9.57 7.73
CA VAL A 36 -4.65 10.71 7.72
C VAL A 36 -5.31 11.85 6.97
N ASP A 37 -4.98 13.08 7.35
CA ASP A 37 -5.32 14.27 6.56
C ASP A 37 -4.69 14.17 5.18
N GLU A 38 -5.16 14.99 4.23
CA GLU A 38 -4.67 15.01 2.85
C GLU A 38 -3.14 15.02 2.82
N ILE A 39 -2.57 13.86 2.53
CA ILE A 39 -1.16 13.71 2.25
C ILE A 39 -1.01 14.35 0.87
N GLY A 40 -0.47 15.57 0.83
CA GLY A 40 -0.32 16.34 -0.40
C GLY A 40 0.13 15.46 -1.56
N ASP A 41 -0.52 15.65 -2.71
CA ASP A 41 -0.54 14.79 -3.90
C ASP A 41 0.55 13.72 -3.98
N LYS A 42 0.06 12.48 -3.94
CA LYS A 42 0.80 11.21 -4.02
C LYS A 42 1.95 11.26 -5.03
N LYS A 43 3.17 11.19 -4.53
CA LYS A 43 4.39 10.80 -5.28
C LYS A 43 4.40 9.32 -5.72
N ASP A 44 3.27 8.63 -5.76
CA ASP A 44 3.17 7.25 -6.24
C ASP A 44 3.14 7.13 -7.76
N GLU A 45 2.72 8.18 -8.49
CA GLU A 45 2.89 8.23 -9.95
C GLU A 45 4.37 8.11 -10.34
N LEU A 46 5.27 8.70 -9.56
CA LEU A 46 6.71 8.74 -9.85
C LEU A 46 7.42 7.39 -9.74
N ALA A 47 6.84 6.40 -9.05
CA ALA A 47 7.42 5.07 -8.88
C ALA A 47 6.98 4.14 -10.02
N PHE A 48 5.68 4.12 -10.33
CA PHE A 48 5.13 3.31 -11.43
C PHE A 48 5.57 3.86 -12.80
N ASP A 49 5.61 5.18 -12.98
CA ASP A 49 6.11 5.79 -14.22
C ASP A 49 7.60 5.55 -14.44
N ARG A 50 8.40 5.48 -13.35
CA ARG A 50 9.82 5.12 -13.46
C ARG A 50 10.00 3.68 -13.92
N PHE A 51 9.19 2.77 -13.39
CA PHE A 51 9.19 1.37 -13.80
C PHE A 51 8.82 1.20 -15.28
N LEU A 52 7.76 1.89 -15.74
CA LEU A 52 7.34 1.86 -17.14
C LEU A 52 8.40 2.45 -18.08
N LYS A 53 9.04 3.57 -17.70
CA LYS A 53 10.12 4.19 -18.50
C LYS A 53 11.38 3.34 -18.59
N GLN A 54 11.67 2.51 -17.58
CA GLN A 54 12.82 1.61 -17.58
C GLN A 54 12.53 0.25 -18.24
N SER A 55 11.25 -0.11 -18.43
CA SER A 55 10.91 -1.35 -19.11
C SER A 55 11.36 -1.28 -20.58
N LYS A 56 12.20 -2.24 -20.99
CA LYS A 56 12.61 -2.38 -22.40
C LYS A 56 11.35 -2.56 -23.23
N LYS A 57 11.12 -1.67 -24.21
CA LYS A 57 10.09 -1.88 -25.22
C LYS A 57 10.40 -3.18 -25.95
N VAL A 58 9.53 -4.17 -25.79
CA VAL A 58 9.61 -5.42 -26.56
C VAL A 58 9.13 -5.08 -27.96
N GLU A 59 10.06 -4.93 -28.90
CA GLU A 59 9.77 -4.46 -30.27
C GLU A 59 8.82 -5.40 -31.04
N ASN A 60 8.67 -6.65 -30.58
CA ASN A 60 7.85 -7.67 -31.21
C ASN A 60 6.90 -8.35 -30.20
N LEU A 61 6.18 -7.56 -29.40
CA LEU A 61 5.15 -8.11 -28.52
C LEU A 61 3.94 -8.54 -29.36
N THR A 62 3.88 -9.81 -29.76
CA THR A 62 2.68 -10.36 -30.38
C THR A 62 1.64 -10.59 -29.29
N VAL A 63 0.64 -9.72 -29.25
CA VAL A 63 -0.50 -9.85 -28.33
C VAL A 63 -1.48 -10.84 -28.94
N PHE A 64 -1.64 -11.99 -28.31
CA PHE A 64 -2.67 -12.96 -28.68
C PHE A 64 -3.94 -12.70 -27.88
N SER A 65 -5.08 -12.74 -28.56
CA SER A 65 -6.37 -12.84 -27.91
C SER A 65 -6.52 -14.19 -27.22
N ARG A 66 -7.42 -14.25 -26.23
CA ARG A 66 -7.67 -15.46 -25.45
C ARG A 66 -8.12 -16.64 -26.33
N ASP A 67 -8.84 -16.34 -27.41
CA ASP A 67 -9.34 -17.36 -28.34
C ASP A 67 -8.20 -17.93 -29.20
N GLU A 68 -7.25 -17.08 -29.65
CA GLU A 68 -6.06 -17.50 -30.42
C GLU A 68 -5.07 -18.38 -29.63
N LEU A 69 -5.10 -18.29 -28.29
CA LEU A 69 -4.28 -19.14 -27.42
C LEU A 69 -4.84 -20.56 -27.26
N HIS A 70 -6.14 -20.75 -27.51
CA HIS A 70 -6.79 -22.05 -27.36
C HIS A 70 -6.63 -22.94 -28.60
N ASP A 71 -6.30 -22.36 -29.76
CA ASP A 71 -6.18 -23.06 -31.05
C ASP A 71 -4.71 -23.45 -31.41
N ARG A 72 -3.75 -23.26 -30.49
CA ARG A 72 -2.35 -23.70 -30.62
C ARG A 72 -2.04 -24.91 -29.76
#